data_AF-A0A703UKY7-F1
#
_entry.id   AF-A0A703UKY7-F1
#
_cell.length_a   1.000
_cell.length_b   1.000
_cell.length_c   1.000
_cell.angle_alpha   90.00
_cell.angle_beta   90.00
_cell.angle_gamma   90.00
#
_symmetry.space_group_name_H-M   'P 1'
#
loop_
_entity.id
_entity.type
_entity.pdbx_description
1 polymer ?
#
loop_
_entity_poly.entity_id
_entity_poly.type
_entity_poly.pdbx_seq_one_letter_code
_entity_poly.pdbx_strand_id
1 'polypeptide(L)'
;MKITRLAILITLTFSVLKSQATEFNASLLDSGNLSNVDLTAFSREGYVAPGNYILDIWLNDQPVREQYPVRVVPVAGRDAAVICVTTDMVAMLGLKDKIIHGLKPVTGIPDGQCLELRSADSQVRYSAENQRLTFIIPQAWMRYQDPDWVPPSRWSDGVTAGLLDYSLMVNRYMPQQGETSTSYSLYGTAGFNLGAWRLRSDYQYSRFDSGQGASQSDFYLPQTYLFRALPALRSKLTLGQTYLSSAIFDSFRFAGLTLASDERMLPPSLQGYAPKISGIANSNAQVTVSQNGRILYQTRVSPGPFELPDLSQNISGNLDVSVRESDGSVRTWQVNTASVPFMARQGQVRYKVAAGRPLYGGTHNNSTVSPDFLLGEATWGAFNNTSLYGGLIASTGDYQSAALGIGQNMGLLGALSADVTRSDARLPHGQKQSGYSYRINYAKTFDKTGSTLAFVGYRFSDRHFLSMPEYLQRRTTDGGDAWHEKQSYTVTYSQSVPVLNMSAALSVSRLNYWNAQSNNNYMLSLNKVFSLGDLQGLSASVSFARNQYTGGGSQNQVYATISIPWGDSRQVSYSVQKDNRGGLQQTVNYSDFHNPDTTWNISAGHNRYDTGSSFSGSVQSRLPWGQAAA
;
A
#
# COMPACT_ATOMS: atom_id res chain seq x y z
N MET A 1 40.99 47.86 59.34
CA MET A 1 40.78 46.46 59.81
C MET A 1 39.88 45.69 58.85
N LYS A 2 40.53 44.94 57.95
CA LYS A 2 40.16 43.69 57.26
C LYS A 2 38.66 43.40 56.95
N ILE A 3 38.21 43.86 55.78
CA ILE A 3 37.10 43.26 54.98
C ILE A 3 37.33 41.75 54.76
N THR A 4 38.59 41.32 54.74
CA THR A 4 38.97 39.90 54.67
C THR A 4 38.49 39.05 55.85
N ARG A 5 38.25 39.62 57.04
CA ARG A 5 37.69 38.86 58.17
C ARG A 5 36.17 38.67 58.08
N LEU A 6 35.45 39.62 57.48
CA LEU A 6 34.00 39.50 57.26
C LEU A 6 33.68 38.50 56.15
N ALA A 7 34.50 38.46 55.09
CA ALA A 7 34.38 37.49 54.01
C ALA A 7 34.63 36.04 54.47
N ILE A 8 35.54 35.83 55.43
CA ILE A 8 35.79 34.51 56.04
C ILE A 8 34.62 34.09 56.93
N LEU A 9 33.97 35.03 57.63
CA LEU A 9 32.80 34.71 58.46
C LEU A 9 31.55 34.36 57.63
N ILE A 10 31.35 35.03 56.49
CA ILE A 10 30.23 34.77 55.58
C ILE A 10 30.42 33.49 54.76
N THR A 11 31.68 33.10 54.48
CA THR A 11 31.96 31.83 53.79
C THR A 11 31.83 30.62 54.72
N LEU A 12 32.03 30.77 56.04
CA LEU A 12 31.79 29.68 57.00
C LEU A 12 30.29 29.40 57.25
N THR A 13 29.40 30.39 57.11
CA THR A 13 27.95 30.23 57.33
C THR A 13 27.20 29.63 56.13
N PHE A 14 27.82 29.56 54.95
CA PHE A 14 27.30 28.81 53.79
C PHE A 14 27.78 27.35 53.73
N SER A 15 28.13 26.78 54.90
CA SER A 15 28.26 25.34 55.05
C SER A 15 26.86 24.73 54.98
N VAL A 16 26.37 24.52 53.76
CA VAL A 16 25.17 23.70 53.51
C VAL A 16 25.53 22.29 53.94
N LEU A 17 25.20 21.97 55.19
CA LEU A 17 25.15 20.61 55.69
C LEU A 17 24.13 19.85 54.84
N LYS A 18 24.61 19.14 53.82
CA LYS A 18 23.84 18.03 53.26
C LYS A 18 23.90 16.89 54.28
N SER A 19 22.82 16.72 55.01
CA SER A 19 22.45 15.48 55.67
C SER A 19 20.94 15.36 55.46
N GLN A 20 20.38 14.24 55.00
CA GLN A 20 20.25 13.01 55.77
C GLN A 20 20.36 11.78 54.85
N ALA A 21 20.98 10.71 55.35
CA ALA A 21 20.65 9.37 54.87
C ALA A 21 19.25 9.02 55.40
N THR A 22 18.35 8.56 54.53
CA THR A 22 16.96 8.25 54.90
C THR A 22 16.90 6.90 55.62
N GLU A 23 17.01 6.85 56.94
CA GLU A 23 16.89 5.58 57.67
C GLU A 23 15.42 5.14 57.82
N PHE A 24 15.15 3.89 57.45
CA PHE A 24 13.85 3.26 57.65
C PHE A 24 13.84 2.53 58.99
N ASN A 25 12.86 2.85 59.83
CA ASN A 25 12.70 2.22 61.12
C ASN A 25 11.99 0.86 60.98
N ALA A 26 12.75 -0.23 61.13
CA ALA A 26 12.24 -1.60 61.03
C ALA A 26 11.18 -1.94 62.10
N SER A 27 11.12 -1.21 63.22
CA SER A 27 10.12 -1.46 64.29
C SER A 27 8.67 -1.15 63.89
N LEU A 28 8.45 -0.48 62.75
CA LEU A 28 7.14 -0.22 62.18
C LEU A 28 6.61 -1.37 61.30
N LEU A 29 7.41 -2.40 61.04
CA LEU A 29 7.00 -3.58 60.28
C LEU A 29 6.38 -4.61 61.24
N ASP A 30 5.11 -4.92 61.07
CA ASP A 30 4.38 -5.93 61.86
C ASP A 30 4.78 -7.35 61.44
N SER A 31 5.99 -7.76 61.83
CA SER A 31 6.50 -9.11 61.59
C SER A 31 7.32 -9.58 62.78
N GLY A 32 7.05 -10.78 63.28
CA GLY A 32 7.53 -11.27 64.59
C GLY A 32 9.03 -11.51 64.74
N ASN A 33 9.88 -11.14 63.77
CA ASN A 33 11.33 -11.34 63.84
C ASN A 33 12.12 -10.24 63.09
N LEU A 34 12.26 -9.09 63.73
CA LEU A 34 12.83 -7.85 63.14
C LEU A 34 14.36 -7.72 63.31
N SER A 35 15.01 -8.63 64.04
CA SER A 35 16.43 -8.53 64.41
C SER A 35 17.42 -8.79 63.27
N ASN A 36 16.95 -9.25 62.09
CA ASN A 36 17.78 -9.58 60.92
C ASN A 36 17.33 -8.88 59.63
N VAL A 37 16.51 -7.83 59.69
CA VAL A 37 16.00 -7.15 58.49
C VAL A 37 16.92 -5.98 58.12
N ASP A 38 17.74 -6.17 57.08
CA ASP A 38 18.58 -5.11 56.51
C ASP A 38 17.77 -4.21 55.56
N LEU A 39 17.40 -3.02 56.04
CA LEU A 39 16.67 -2.01 55.26
C LEU A 39 17.61 -0.97 54.61
N THR A 40 18.93 -1.13 54.73
CA THR A 40 19.91 -0.17 54.19
C THR A 40 19.91 -0.10 52.65
N ALA A 41 19.35 -1.12 52.00
CA ALA A 41 19.08 -1.11 50.56
C ALA A 41 17.98 -0.09 50.18
N PHE A 42 16.99 0.13 51.04
CA PHE A 42 15.86 1.02 50.78
C PHE A 42 16.12 2.46 51.22
N SER A 43 17.07 2.66 52.15
CA SER A 43 17.50 3.98 52.63
C SER A 43 18.23 4.84 51.60
N ARG A 44 18.49 4.29 50.41
CA ARG A 44 19.26 4.90 49.33
C ARG A 44 18.35 5.18 48.15
N GLU A 45 18.20 6.46 47.82
CA GLU A 45 17.44 6.88 46.65
C GLU A 45 18.03 6.25 45.36
N GLY A 46 17.21 5.48 44.65
CA GLY A 46 17.60 4.85 43.38
C GLY A 46 18.54 3.65 43.49
N TYR A 47 18.70 3.04 44.68
CA TYR A 47 19.47 1.80 44.81
C TYR A 47 18.79 0.63 44.10
N VAL A 48 19.60 -0.15 43.37
CA VAL A 48 19.18 -1.37 42.70
C VAL A 48 20.18 -2.46 43.04
N ALA A 49 19.70 -3.59 43.54
CA ALA A 49 20.56 -4.71 43.88
C ALA A 49 21.21 -5.29 42.60
N PRO A 50 22.47 -5.73 42.64
CA PRO A 50 23.08 -6.47 41.54
C PRO A 50 22.30 -7.75 41.23
N GLY A 51 22.08 -8.01 39.94
CA GLY A 51 21.29 -9.19 39.53
C GLY A 51 20.79 -9.11 38.09
N ASN A 52 19.99 -10.11 37.73
CA ASN A 52 19.30 -10.19 36.45
C ASN A 52 17.83 -9.83 36.65
N TYR A 53 17.33 -8.89 35.87
CA TYR A 53 15.95 -8.41 35.94
C TYR A 53 15.30 -8.58 34.57
N ILE A 54 14.01 -8.91 34.55
CA ILE A 54 13.20 -8.88 33.34
C ILE A 54 12.43 -7.57 33.37
N LEU A 55 12.71 -6.66 32.44
CA LEU A 55 12.19 -5.30 32.45
C LEU A 55 11.59 -4.93 31.09
N ASP A 56 10.55 -4.09 31.11
CA ASP A 56 10.04 -3.45 29.92
C ASP A 56 10.90 -2.24 29.54
N ILE A 57 11.35 -2.18 28.30
CA ILE A 57 12.19 -1.11 27.76
C ILE A 57 11.32 -0.04 27.12
N TRP A 58 11.49 1.19 27.57
CA TRP A 58 10.76 2.37 27.10
C TRP A 58 11.74 3.43 26.58
N LEU A 59 11.35 4.18 25.55
CA LEU A 59 12.10 5.30 24.98
C LEU A 59 11.19 6.51 24.83
N ASN A 60 11.47 7.62 25.54
CA ASN A 60 10.67 8.86 25.49
C ASN A 60 9.16 8.59 25.56
N ASP A 61 8.74 7.79 26.55
CA ASP A 61 7.36 7.36 26.80
C ASP A 61 6.73 6.40 25.77
N GLN A 62 7.52 5.84 24.85
CA GLN A 62 7.08 4.81 23.92
C GLN A 62 7.61 3.42 24.31
N PRO A 63 6.78 2.37 24.32
CA PRO A 63 7.26 1.00 24.52
C PRO A 63 8.15 0.57 23.35
N VAL A 64 9.31 -0.01 23.67
CA VAL A 64 10.27 -0.51 22.67
C VAL A 64 10.31 -2.03 22.65
N ARG A 65 10.38 -2.64 23.84
CA ARG A 65 10.46 -4.08 24.01
C ARG A 65 9.94 -4.47 25.38
N GLU A 66 9.07 -5.47 25.41
CA GLU A 66 8.56 -6.04 26.66
C GLU A 66 9.44 -7.22 27.10
N GLN A 67 9.49 -7.45 28.42
CA GLN A 67 10.16 -8.60 29.04
C GLN A 67 11.63 -8.80 28.60
N TYR A 68 12.42 -7.73 28.61
CA TYR A 68 13.82 -7.77 28.21
C TYR A 68 14.75 -8.09 29.39
N PRO A 69 15.70 -9.04 29.25
CA PRO A 69 16.66 -9.33 30.30
C PRO A 69 17.70 -8.21 30.44
N VAL A 70 17.78 -7.61 31.62
CA VAL A 70 18.68 -6.51 31.96
C VAL A 70 19.56 -6.92 33.14
N ARG A 71 20.87 -6.69 33.00
CA ARG A 71 21.85 -6.93 34.06
C ARG A 71 22.13 -5.66 34.85
N VAL A 72 22.13 -5.78 36.17
CA VAL A 72 22.58 -4.75 37.11
C VAL A 72 23.90 -5.23 37.70
N VAL A 73 24.97 -4.44 37.51
CA VAL A 73 26.34 -4.84 37.83
C VAL A 73 26.98 -3.88 38.84
N PRO A 74 27.77 -4.39 39.81
CA PRO A 74 28.54 -3.54 40.70
C PRO A 74 29.66 -2.84 39.91
N VAL A 75 29.99 -1.61 40.28
CA VAL A 75 31.09 -0.84 39.68
C VAL A 75 32.20 -0.67 40.71
N ALA A 76 33.43 -1.04 40.35
CA ALA A 76 34.57 -0.87 41.25
C ALA A 76 34.78 0.62 41.60
N GLY A 77 34.81 0.93 42.90
CA GLY A 77 34.98 2.30 43.40
C GLY A 77 33.69 3.15 43.44
N ARG A 78 32.51 2.54 43.22
CA ARG A 78 31.21 3.17 43.49
C ARG A 78 30.37 2.27 44.40
N ASP A 79 29.72 2.87 45.39
CA ASP A 79 28.82 2.15 46.31
C ASP A 79 27.46 1.79 45.69
N ALA A 80 27.22 2.16 44.43
CA ALA A 80 25.98 1.92 43.70
C ALA A 80 26.22 1.05 42.46
N ALA A 81 25.39 0.02 42.30
CA ALA A 81 25.36 -0.79 41.09
C ALA A 81 24.75 0.01 39.93
N VAL A 82 25.16 -0.30 38.71
CA VAL A 82 24.67 0.36 37.49
C VAL A 82 23.90 -0.61 36.63
N ILE A 83 22.87 -0.10 35.97
CA ILE A 83 22.14 -0.83 34.94
C ILE A 83 23.03 -0.92 33.71
N CYS A 84 23.41 -2.14 33.35
CA CYS A 84 24.30 -2.38 32.22
C CYS A 84 23.54 -2.19 30.91
N VAL A 85 23.74 -1.04 30.27
CA VAL A 85 23.21 -0.78 28.93
C VAL A 85 24.11 -1.48 27.91
N THR A 86 23.64 -2.57 27.31
CA THR A 86 24.40 -3.33 26.32
C THR A 86 24.30 -2.72 24.93
N THR A 87 25.21 -3.13 24.02
CA THR A 87 25.14 -2.76 22.59
C THR A 87 23.81 -3.11 21.95
N ASP A 88 23.24 -4.25 22.31
CA ASP A 88 21.95 -4.72 21.77
C ASP A 88 20.80 -3.82 22.23
N MET A 89 20.83 -3.37 23.49
CA MET A 89 19.88 -2.37 23.99
C MET A 89 20.00 -1.08 23.21
N VAL A 90 21.22 -0.55 23.01
CA VAL A 90 21.46 0.67 22.24
C VAL A 90 20.97 0.56 20.80
N ALA A 91 21.16 -0.60 20.15
CA ALA A 91 20.70 -0.84 18.79
C ALA A 91 19.18 -0.68 18.64
N MET A 92 18.40 -1.07 19.65
CA MET A 92 16.94 -0.94 19.66
C MET A 92 16.46 0.51 19.88
N LEU A 93 17.28 1.40 20.45
CA LEU A 93 16.91 2.79 20.73
C LEU A 93 16.86 3.66 19.46
N GLY A 94 17.41 3.20 18.35
CA GLY A 94 17.33 3.90 17.06
C GLY A 94 18.17 5.19 17.01
N LEU A 95 19.33 5.20 17.67
CA LEU A 95 20.24 6.35 17.70
C LEU A 95 21.01 6.52 16.37
N LYS A 96 21.48 7.73 16.10
CA LYS A 96 22.39 8.02 14.98
C LYS A 96 23.75 7.34 15.21
N ASP A 97 24.39 6.87 14.14
CA ASP A 97 25.67 6.13 14.24
C ASP A 97 26.77 6.95 14.92
N LYS A 98 26.83 8.26 14.65
CA LYS A 98 27.75 9.19 15.34
C LYS A 98 27.59 9.16 16.87
N ILE A 99 26.36 9.00 17.37
CA ILE A 99 26.09 8.92 18.80
C ILE A 99 26.52 7.55 19.32
N ILE A 100 26.15 6.47 18.63
CA ILE A 100 26.51 5.09 19.01
C ILE A 100 28.04 4.93 19.11
N HIS A 101 28.79 5.40 18.11
CA HIS A 101 30.26 5.35 18.11
C HIS A 101 30.90 6.28 19.15
N GLY A 102 30.18 7.30 19.62
CA GLY A 102 30.64 8.19 20.67
C GLY A 102 30.41 7.65 22.10
N LEU A 103 29.64 6.57 22.26
CA LEU A 103 29.39 5.97 23.56
C LEU A 103 30.66 5.33 24.11
N LYS A 104 30.96 5.62 25.36
CA LYS A 104 32.12 5.08 26.07
C LYS A 104 31.70 3.92 26.95
N PRO A 105 32.54 2.89 27.13
CA PRO A 105 32.29 1.88 28.15
C PRO A 105 32.34 2.51 29.55
N VAL A 106 31.52 1.98 30.46
CA VAL A 106 31.52 2.39 31.86
C VAL A 106 32.83 1.93 32.52
N THR A 107 33.54 2.86 33.16
CA THR A 107 34.81 2.57 33.84
C THR A 107 34.59 1.75 35.11
N GLY A 108 35.44 0.77 35.38
CA GLY A 108 35.37 -0.05 36.60
C GLY A 108 34.50 -1.32 36.51
N ILE A 109 34.11 -1.73 35.31
CA ILE A 109 33.39 -2.99 35.05
C ILE A 109 34.29 -3.92 34.21
N PRO A 110 34.52 -5.17 34.63
CA PRO A 110 35.22 -6.17 33.81
C PRO A 110 34.51 -6.39 32.46
N ASP A 111 35.27 -6.58 31.39
CA ASP A 111 34.80 -6.89 30.02
C ASP A 111 34.20 -5.75 29.16
N GLY A 112 34.04 -4.53 29.69
CA GLY A 112 33.70 -3.35 28.87
C GLY A 112 32.33 -3.41 28.14
N GLN A 113 31.44 -4.30 28.56
CA GLN A 113 30.18 -4.59 27.86
C GLN A 113 29.04 -3.60 28.16
N CYS A 114 29.20 -2.74 29.18
CA CYS A 114 28.20 -1.74 29.57
C CYS A 114 28.59 -0.36 29.01
N LEU A 115 27.67 0.26 28.27
CA LEU A 115 27.86 1.57 27.65
C LEU A 115 27.29 2.68 28.54
N GLU A 116 28.02 3.79 28.65
CA GLU A 116 27.56 4.97 29.37
C GLU A 116 26.61 5.77 28.48
N LEU A 117 25.30 5.60 28.73
CA LEU A 117 24.25 6.35 28.04
C LEU A 117 23.73 7.53 28.86
N ARG A 118 24.09 7.63 30.15
CA ARG A 118 23.70 8.77 30.99
C ARG A 118 24.63 9.94 30.70
N SER A 119 24.05 11.09 30.40
CA SER A 119 24.79 12.33 30.16
C SER A 119 24.00 13.53 30.69
N ALA A 120 24.48 14.75 30.46
CA ALA A 120 23.72 15.95 30.77
C ALA A 120 22.37 16.00 30.01
N ASP A 121 22.33 15.44 28.79
CA ASP A 121 21.19 15.52 27.90
C ASP A 121 20.36 14.22 27.85
N SER A 122 20.83 13.13 28.46
CA SER A 122 20.19 11.81 28.38
C SER A 122 20.12 11.11 29.74
N GLN A 123 19.00 10.43 30.00
CA GLN A 123 18.77 9.75 31.28
C GLN A 123 18.32 8.31 31.07
N VAL A 124 18.73 7.45 32.01
CA VAL A 124 18.25 6.07 32.14
C VAL A 124 17.55 5.96 33.49
N ARG A 125 16.24 5.78 33.49
CA ARG A 125 15.39 5.72 34.69
C ARG A 125 14.84 4.32 34.86
N TYR A 126 15.11 3.71 36.00
CA TYR A 126 14.51 2.45 36.39
C TYR A 126 13.35 2.69 37.35
N SER A 127 12.23 2.03 37.09
CA SER A 127 11.07 1.99 37.97
C SER A 127 10.84 0.55 38.38
N ALA A 128 11.14 0.23 39.65
CA ALA A 128 10.92 -1.10 40.20
C ALA A 128 9.43 -1.47 40.27
N GLU A 129 8.59 -0.50 40.65
CA GLU A 129 7.13 -0.64 40.75
C GLU A 129 6.49 -1.12 39.44
N ASN A 130 6.96 -0.56 38.31
CA ASN A 130 6.44 -0.87 36.98
C ASN A 130 7.32 -1.87 36.21
N GLN A 131 8.38 -2.42 36.84
CA GLN A 131 9.38 -3.26 36.20
C GLN A 131 9.87 -2.69 34.86
N ARG A 132 10.17 -1.39 34.84
CA ARG A 132 10.41 -0.62 33.60
C ARG A 132 11.76 0.06 33.61
N LEU A 133 12.43 0.02 32.45
CA LEU A 133 13.63 0.81 32.16
C LEU A 133 13.34 1.82 31.06
N THR A 134 13.28 3.10 31.43
CA THR A 134 12.99 4.21 30.51
C THR A 134 14.27 4.94 30.12
N PHE A 135 14.51 5.00 28.82
CA PHE A 135 15.52 5.83 28.18
C PHE A 135 14.90 7.18 27.79
N ILE A 136 15.42 8.27 28.34
CA ILE A 136 15.03 9.63 27.96
C ILE A 136 16.19 10.22 27.16
N ILE A 137 15.99 10.39 25.85
CA ILE A 137 17.04 10.75 24.91
C ILE A 137 16.58 11.89 24.00
N PRO A 138 17.40 12.93 23.75
CA PRO A 138 17.03 14.02 22.88
C PRO A 138 16.71 13.55 21.45
N GLN A 139 15.65 14.10 20.85
CA GLN A 139 15.29 13.80 19.46
C GLN A 139 16.44 14.02 18.47
N ALA A 140 17.31 15.00 18.74
CA ALA A 140 18.48 15.28 17.90
C ALA A 140 19.46 14.10 17.77
N TRP A 141 19.51 13.22 18.77
CA TRP A 141 20.39 12.04 18.81
C TRP A 141 19.77 10.84 18.11
N MET A 142 18.45 10.83 17.99
CA MET A 142 17.69 9.76 17.39
C MET A 142 17.73 9.89 15.86
N ARG A 143 17.65 8.75 15.16
CA ARG A 143 17.25 8.72 13.75
C ARG A 143 15.82 9.29 13.66
N TYR A 144 15.39 9.73 12.47
CA TYR A 144 14.03 10.27 12.27
C TYR A 144 13.00 9.37 12.96
N GLN A 145 12.13 9.93 13.80
CA GLN A 145 11.07 9.20 14.49
C GLN A 145 9.73 9.85 14.15
N ASP A 146 8.76 9.02 13.80
CA ASP A 146 7.37 9.38 13.56
C ASP A 146 6.54 8.39 14.41
N PRO A 147 5.51 8.84 15.14
CA PRO A 147 4.68 7.97 15.98
C PRO A 147 4.15 6.73 15.23
N ASP A 148 3.89 6.86 13.93
CA ASP A 148 3.37 5.79 13.07
C ASP A 148 4.48 5.05 12.30
N TRP A 149 5.75 5.20 12.71
CA TRP A 149 6.89 4.59 12.05
C TRP A 149 7.89 3.94 13.01
N VAL A 150 8.22 2.68 12.72
CA VAL A 150 9.18 1.90 13.49
C VAL A 150 10.54 1.89 12.78
N PRO A 151 11.64 2.26 13.48
CA PRO A 151 12.96 2.29 12.88
C PRO A 151 13.43 0.89 12.43
N PRO A 152 14.25 0.79 11.37
CA PRO A 152 14.72 -0.48 10.83
C PRO A 152 15.40 -1.42 11.81
N SER A 153 16.02 -0.89 12.87
CA SER A 153 16.68 -1.70 13.90
C SER A 153 15.70 -2.50 14.78
N ARG A 154 14.41 -2.17 14.74
CA ARG A 154 13.36 -2.90 15.47
C ARG A 154 12.53 -3.82 14.58
N TRP A 155 12.87 -3.95 13.29
CA TRP A 155 12.12 -4.82 12.40
C TRP A 155 12.42 -6.29 12.71
N SER A 156 11.36 -7.07 12.88
CA SER A 156 11.46 -8.53 12.98
C SER A 156 11.37 -9.16 11.60
N ASP A 157 12.20 -10.18 11.36
CA ASP A 157 12.08 -11.01 10.16
C ASP A 157 10.83 -11.92 10.18
N GLY A 158 10.17 -12.04 11.33
CA GLY A 158 9.04 -12.93 11.55
C GLY A 158 9.47 -14.34 11.93
N VAL A 159 8.55 -15.29 11.74
CA VAL A 159 8.77 -16.71 12.04
C VAL A 159 8.78 -17.55 10.77
N THR A 160 9.46 -18.68 10.83
CA THR A 160 9.42 -19.69 9.77
C THR A 160 8.01 -20.26 9.67
N ALA A 161 7.35 -20.06 8.53
CA ALA A 161 5.97 -20.48 8.34
C ALA A 161 5.65 -20.73 6.86
N GLY A 162 4.81 -21.73 6.61
CA GLY A 162 4.11 -21.89 5.34
C GLY A 162 2.86 -21.01 5.31
N LEU A 163 2.50 -20.51 4.14
CA LEU A 163 1.25 -19.78 3.90
C LEU A 163 0.56 -20.29 2.65
N LEU A 164 -0.77 -20.34 2.72
CA LEU A 164 -1.62 -20.62 1.59
C LEU A 164 -2.84 -19.70 1.69
N ASP A 165 -2.93 -18.80 0.75
CA ASP A 165 -4.10 -17.96 0.50
C ASP A 165 -4.89 -18.54 -0.68
N TYR A 166 -6.23 -18.48 -0.63
CA TYR A 166 -7.10 -18.98 -1.69
C TYR A 166 -8.39 -18.16 -1.80
N SER A 167 -8.84 -17.94 -3.02
CA SER A 167 -10.14 -17.36 -3.37
C SER A 167 -10.80 -18.26 -4.40
N LEU A 168 -11.93 -18.86 -4.02
CA LEU A 168 -12.72 -19.74 -4.87
C LEU A 168 -14.02 -19.04 -5.27
N MET A 169 -14.28 -18.97 -6.58
CA MET A 169 -15.51 -18.44 -7.13
C MET A 169 -16.13 -19.46 -8.07
N VAL A 170 -17.40 -19.79 -7.81
CA VAL A 170 -18.20 -20.66 -8.66
C VAL A 170 -19.39 -19.85 -9.17
N ASN A 171 -19.64 -19.94 -10.47
CA ASN A 171 -20.80 -19.34 -11.11
C ASN A 171 -21.47 -20.36 -12.02
N ARG A 172 -22.80 -20.45 -11.94
CA ARG A 172 -23.60 -21.35 -12.76
C ARG A 172 -24.69 -20.54 -13.45
N TYR A 173 -24.72 -20.60 -14.76
CA TYR A 173 -25.66 -19.88 -15.60
C TYR A 173 -26.61 -20.88 -16.27
N MET A 174 -27.91 -20.69 -16.07
CA MET A 174 -28.99 -21.53 -16.60
C MET A 174 -29.98 -20.65 -17.38
N PRO A 175 -29.76 -20.43 -18.69
CA PRO A 175 -30.68 -19.62 -19.49
C PRO A 175 -31.99 -20.36 -19.78
N GLN A 176 -33.06 -19.63 -20.10
CA GLN A 176 -34.35 -20.22 -20.52
C GLN A 176 -34.23 -20.96 -21.86
N GLN A 177 -33.36 -20.49 -22.75
CA GLN A 177 -33.02 -21.13 -24.02
C GLN A 177 -31.49 -21.24 -24.15
N GLY A 178 -31.02 -22.34 -24.70
CA GLY A 178 -29.61 -22.66 -24.77
C GLY A 178 -29.16 -23.53 -23.60
N GLU A 179 -27.87 -23.51 -23.31
CA GLU A 179 -27.25 -24.50 -22.45
C GLU A 179 -26.80 -23.94 -21.12
N THR A 180 -26.85 -24.81 -20.10
CA THR A 180 -26.26 -24.50 -18.80
C THR A 180 -24.75 -24.43 -18.93
N SER A 181 -24.14 -23.41 -18.36
CA SER A 181 -22.69 -23.33 -18.22
C SER A 181 -22.29 -23.15 -16.77
N THR A 182 -21.13 -23.69 -16.41
CA THR A 182 -20.57 -23.53 -15.06
C THR A 182 -19.12 -23.08 -15.19
N SER A 183 -18.77 -22.03 -14.47
CA SER A 183 -17.40 -21.52 -14.39
C SER A 183 -16.88 -21.61 -12.97
N TYR A 184 -15.69 -22.18 -12.83
CA TYR A 184 -14.92 -22.24 -11.60
C TYR A 184 -13.66 -21.38 -11.77
N SER A 185 -13.38 -20.50 -10.81
CA SER A 185 -12.15 -19.73 -10.74
C SER A 185 -11.57 -19.91 -9.35
N LEU A 186 -10.32 -20.35 -9.28
CA LEU A 186 -9.56 -20.47 -8.04
C LEU A 186 -8.23 -19.75 -8.25
N TYR A 187 -7.94 -18.77 -7.42
CA TYR A 187 -6.63 -18.12 -7.42
C TYR A 187 -6.18 -17.84 -6.00
N GLY A 188 -4.88 -17.69 -5.81
CA GLY A 188 -4.32 -17.41 -4.50
C GLY A 188 -2.81 -17.34 -4.52
N THR A 189 -2.22 -17.25 -3.33
CA THR A 189 -0.77 -17.20 -3.15
C THR A 189 -0.33 -18.28 -2.18
N ALA A 190 0.56 -19.16 -2.64
CA ALA A 190 1.30 -20.06 -1.77
C ALA A 190 2.65 -19.44 -1.43
N GLY A 191 3.19 -19.77 -0.27
CA GLY A 191 4.50 -19.25 0.11
C GLY A 191 5.12 -19.90 1.32
N PHE A 192 6.38 -19.55 1.53
CA PHE A 192 7.18 -20.00 2.64
C PHE A 192 8.08 -18.87 3.13
N ASN A 193 8.16 -18.70 4.44
CA ASN A 193 9.02 -17.74 5.09
C ASN A 193 10.14 -18.49 5.81
N LEU A 194 11.39 -18.06 5.63
CA LEU A 194 12.54 -18.59 6.34
C LEU A 194 13.50 -17.44 6.66
N GLY A 195 13.49 -16.99 7.92
CA GLY A 195 14.16 -15.76 8.33
C GLY A 195 13.73 -14.58 7.45
N ALA A 196 14.70 -13.81 6.95
CA ALA A 196 14.43 -12.66 6.08
C ALA A 196 13.93 -13.01 4.66
N TRP A 197 14.02 -14.28 4.25
CA TRP A 197 13.66 -14.73 2.92
C TRP A 197 12.19 -15.13 2.83
N ARG A 198 11.52 -14.63 1.79
CA ARG A 198 10.09 -14.84 1.56
C ARG A 198 9.92 -15.38 0.14
N LEU A 199 9.57 -16.65 0.03
CA LEU A 199 9.19 -17.29 -1.23
C LEU A 199 7.69 -17.12 -1.44
N ARG A 200 7.27 -16.66 -2.61
CA ARG A 200 5.87 -16.55 -3.00
C ARG A 200 5.67 -17.15 -4.39
N SER A 201 4.57 -17.88 -4.55
CA SER A 201 4.10 -18.34 -5.84
C SER A 201 2.61 -18.10 -5.93
N ASP A 202 2.23 -17.29 -6.90
CA ASP A 202 0.82 -17.10 -7.22
C ASP A 202 0.38 -18.28 -8.08
N TYR A 203 -0.86 -18.71 -7.90
CA TYR A 203 -1.46 -19.79 -8.69
C TYR A 203 -2.85 -19.37 -9.16
N GLN A 204 -3.20 -19.80 -10.37
CA GLN A 204 -4.51 -19.57 -10.96
C GLN A 204 -4.99 -20.87 -11.60
N TYR A 205 -6.22 -21.24 -11.29
CA TYR A 205 -6.96 -22.33 -11.88
C TYR A 205 -8.29 -21.78 -12.39
N SER A 206 -8.61 -22.05 -13.64
CA SER A 206 -9.91 -21.73 -14.20
C SER A 206 -10.48 -22.95 -14.91
N ARG A 207 -11.77 -23.17 -14.77
CA ARG A 207 -12.49 -24.22 -15.50
C ARG A 207 -13.82 -23.67 -15.99
N PHE A 208 -14.11 -23.89 -17.26
CA PHE A 208 -15.39 -23.55 -17.88
C PHE A 208 -15.98 -24.83 -18.48
N ASP A 209 -17.12 -25.25 -17.95
CA ASP A 209 -17.90 -26.36 -18.46
C ASP A 209 -19.04 -25.80 -19.30
N SER A 210 -19.02 -26.05 -20.61
CA SER A 210 -20.16 -25.79 -21.49
C SER A 210 -21.15 -26.96 -21.44
N GLY A 211 -22.44 -26.69 -21.68
CA GLY A 211 -23.48 -27.72 -21.61
C GLY A 211 -23.37 -28.82 -22.67
N GLN A 212 -22.53 -28.64 -23.70
CA GLN A 212 -22.26 -29.64 -24.76
C GLN A 212 -21.26 -30.73 -24.35
N GLY A 213 -20.84 -30.75 -23.07
CA GLY A 213 -19.81 -31.67 -22.59
C GLY A 213 -18.38 -31.25 -22.93
N ALA A 214 -18.18 -30.05 -23.51
CA ALA A 214 -16.85 -29.48 -23.65
C ALA A 214 -16.46 -28.79 -22.34
N SER A 215 -15.38 -29.26 -21.73
CA SER A 215 -14.77 -28.66 -20.54
C SER A 215 -13.41 -28.12 -20.92
N GLN A 216 -13.15 -26.86 -20.60
CA GLN A 216 -11.83 -26.27 -20.68
C GLN A 216 -11.35 -26.00 -19.27
N SER A 217 -10.16 -26.50 -18.92
CA SER A 217 -9.51 -26.19 -17.65
C SER A 217 -8.07 -25.73 -17.90
N ASP A 218 -7.65 -24.71 -17.17
CA ASP A 218 -6.31 -24.16 -17.22
C ASP A 218 -5.77 -24.01 -15.79
N PHE A 219 -4.50 -24.39 -15.59
CA PHE A 219 -3.76 -24.18 -14.35
C PHE A 219 -2.38 -23.64 -14.67
N TYR A 220 -2.02 -22.52 -14.05
CA TYR A 220 -0.70 -21.94 -14.23
C TYR A 220 -0.26 -21.14 -13.00
N LEU A 221 1.05 -20.88 -12.96
CA LEU A 221 1.70 -20.06 -11.93
C LEU A 221 2.11 -18.73 -12.57
N PRO A 222 1.36 -17.63 -12.38
CA PRO A 222 1.68 -16.34 -13.01
C PRO A 222 2.99 -15.74 -12.54
N GLN A 223 3.40 -16.00 -11.29
CA GLN A 223 4.67 -15.52 -10.77
C GLN A 223 5.15 -16.46 -9.66
N THR A 224 6.46 -16.70 -9.66
CA THR A 224 7.16 -17.39 -8.60
C THR A 224 8.45 -16.64 -8.34
N TYR A 225 8.57 -16.07 -7.14
CA TYR A 225 9.66 -15.19 -6.79
C TYR A 225 10.06 -15.33 -5.33
N LEU A 226 11.34 -15.08 -5.09
CA LEU A 226 11.97 -15.02 -3.80
C LEU A 226 12.36 -13.57 -3.52
N PHE A 227 12.01 -13.03 -2.36
CA PHE A 227 12.43 -11.68 -2.01
C PHE A 227 12.93 -11.57 -0.57
N ARG A 228 13.73 -10.54 -0.33
CA ARG A 228 14.19 -10.10 0.99
C ARG A 228 14.28 -8.59 1.07
N ALA A 229 13.99 -8.06 2.25
CA ALA A 229 14.28 -6.68 2.57
C ALA A 229 15.79 -6.48 2.81
N LEU A 230 16.32 -5.33 2.41
CA LEU A 230 17.69 -4.86 2.66
C LEU A 230 17.60 -3.50 3.35
N PRO A 231 17.39 -3.48 4.69
CA PRO A 231 17.12 -2.23 5.41
C PRO A 231 18.27 -1.21 5.33
N ALA A 232 19.51 -1.68 5.26
CA ALA A 232 20.70 -0.83 5.11
C ALA A 232 20.68 0.01 3.80
N LEU A 233 20.07 -0.54 2.75
CA LEU A 233 19.92 0.12 1.46
C LEU A 233 18.53 0.76 1.27
N ARG A 234 17.62 0.56 2.24
CA ARG A 234 16.18 0.88 2.15
C ARG A 234 15.53 0.29 0.89
N SER A 235 15.91 -0.93 0.57
CA SER A 235 15.56 -1.58 -0.70
C SER A 235 15.05 -3.00 -0.49
N LYS A 236 14.35 -3.51 -1.50
CA LYS A 236 13.91 -4.90 -1.61
C LYS A 236 14.64 -5.56 -2.76
N LEU A 237 15.27 -6.71 -2.49
CA LEU A 237 15.84 -7.58 -3.51
C LEU A 237 14.81 -8.66 -3.86
N THR A 238 14.49 -8.81 -5.13
CA THR A 238 13.56 -9.80 -5.67
C THR A 238 14.25 -10.62 -6.76
N LEU A 239 14.10 -11.94 -6.72
CA LEU A 239 14.65 -12.90 -7.66
C LEU A 239 13.52 -13.79 -8.19
N GLY A 240 13.53 -14.12 -9.49
CA GLY A 240 12.55 -15.01 -10.11
C GLY A 240 11.62 -14.28 -11.08
N GLN A 241 10.40 -14.78 -11.24
CA GLN A 241 9.42 -14.24 -12.18
C GLN A 241 8.61 -13.13 -11.52
N THR A 242 8.64 -11.93 -12.08
CA THR A 242 7.93 -10.77 -11.53
C THR A 242 7.56 -9.78 -12.65
N TYR A 243 6.85 -8.72 -12.27
CA TYR A 243 6.50 -7.60 -13.14
C TYR A 243 7.39 -6.40 -12.83
N LEU A 244 7.78 -5.67 -13.88
CA LEU A 244 8.51 -4.43 -13.74
C LEU A 244 7.54 -3.32 -13.28
N SER A 245 7.51 -3.05 -11.98
CA SER A 245 6.80 -1.89 -11.45
C SER A 245 7.67 -0.64 -11.59
N SER A 246 7.86 -0.10 -12.80
CA SER A 246 8.60 1.15 -13.04
C SER A 246 7.70 2.38 -12.92
N ALA A 247 8.30 3.47 -12.47
CA ALA A 247 7.69 4.79 -12.46
C ALA A 247 7.69 5.43 -13.86
N ILE A 248 8.79 5.22 -14.58
CA ILE A 248 9.11 5.93 -15.80
C ILE A 248 8.68 5.13 -17.03
N PHE A 249 8.93 3.83 -17.01
CA PHE A 249 8.70 2.91 -18.11
C PHE A 249 7.46 2.04 -17.88
N ASP A 250 6.89 1.56 -18.98
CA ASP A 250 5.73 0.68 -18.96
C ASP A 250 6.08 -0.69 -18.35
N SER A 251 5.15 -1.24 -17.57
CA SER A 251 5.33 -2.54 -16.91
C SER A 251 5.32 -3.70 -17.90
N PHE A 252 6.27 -4.61 -17.76
CA PHE A 252 6.31 -5.90 -18.46
C PHE A 252 6.78 -7.00 -17.52
N ARG A 253 6.47 -8.25 -17.87
CA ARG A 253 6.83 -9.43 -17.09
C ARG A 253 8.22 -9.93 -17.49
N PHE A 254 8.99 -10.39 -16.51
CA PHE A 254 10.31 -10.97 -16.74
C PHE A 254 10.71 -11.97 -15.65
N ALA A 255 11.71 -12.79 -15.96
CA ALA A 255 12.41 -13.64 -15.02
C ALA A 255 13.83 -13.10 -14.82
N GLY A 256 14.18 -12.76 -13.58
CA GLY A 256 15.50 -12.19 -13.29
C GLY A 256 15.65 -11.64 -11.88
N LEU A 257 16.36 -10.52 -11.78
CA LEU A 257 16.72 -9.84 -10.54
C LEU A 257 16.15 -8.44 -10.52
N THR A 258 15.70 -7.98 -9.36
CA THR A 258 15.29 -6.59 -9.13
C THR A 258 15.77 -6.12 -7.77
N LEU A 259 16.47 -5.00 -7.75
CA LEU A 259 16.79 -4.25 -6.55
C LEU A 259 16.12 -2.89 -6.64
N ALA A 260 15.16 -2.63 -5.76
CA ALA A 260 14.40 -1.38 -5.79
C ALA A 260 14.24 -0.80 -4.38
N SER A 261 14.29 0.53 -4.26
CA SER A 261 13.88 1.23 -3.04
C SER A 261 12.40 0.91 -2.73
N ASP A 262 12.06 0.60 -1.48
CA ASP A 262 10.69 0.24 -1.06
C ASP A 262 10.09 1.35 -0.19
N GLU A 263 9.04 2.03 -0.66
CA GLU A 263 8.41 3.15 0.04
C GLU A 263 7.73 2.73 1.35
N ARG A 264 7.37 1.46 1.49
CA ARG A 264 6.74 0.97 2.73
C ARG A 264 7.73 0.93 3.90
N MET A 265 9.03 1.06 3.61
CA MET A 265 10.07 1.28 4.61
C MET A 265 10.06 2.73 5.16
N LEU A 266 9.35 3.64 4.50
CA LEU A 266 9.18 5.03 4.90
C LEU A 266 7.91 5.20 5.75
N PRO A 267 7.87 6.22 6.62
CA PRO A 267 6.67 6.62 7.37
C PRO A 267 5.43 6.75 6.48
N PRO A 268 4.22 6.44 6.98
CA PRO A 268 2.98 6.51 6.22
C PRO A 268 2.73 7.86 5.53
N SER A 269 3.16 8.96 6.15
CA SER A 269 3.11 10.32 5.59
C SER A 269 3.94 10.52 4.30
N LEU A 270 4.77 9.53 3.93
CA LEU A 270 5.66 9.52 2.76
C LEU A 270 5.24 8.51 1.68
N GLN A 271 4.14 7.79 1.85
CA GLN A 271 3.70 6.73 0.95
C GLN A 271 2.80 7.26 -0.18
N GLY A 272 2.83 6.59 -1.34
CA GLY A 272 2.10 6.98 -2.55
C GLY A 272 0.59 6.70 -2.54
N TYR A 273 -0.06 7.07 -3.65
CA TYR A 273 -1.50 6.89 -3.90
C TYR A 273 -1.82 5.51 -4.50
N ALA A 274 -3.00 4.97 -4.19
CA ALA A 274 -3.56 3.77 -4.82
C ALA A 274 -4.73 4.14 -5.77
N PRO A 275 -4.79 3.57 -6.99
CA PRO A 275 -5.86 3.83 -7.93
C PRO A 275 -7.17 3.15 -7.49
N LYS A 276 -8.28 3.89 -7.62
CA LYS A 276 -9.63 3.38 -7.37
C LYS A 276 -10.31 3.04 -8.70
N ILE A 277 -10.88 1.84 -8.80
CA ILE A 277 -11.65 1.40 -9.98
C ILE A 277 -13.13 1.53 -9.67
N SER A 278 -13.85 2.27 -10.50
CA SER A 278 -15.31 2.44 -10.38
C SER A 278 -16.04 2.03 -11.66
N GLY A 279 -17.31 1.65 -11.51
CA GLY A 279 -18.19 1.22 -12.60
C GLY A 279 -19.65 1.15 -12.16
N ILE A 280 -20.54 0.72 -13.06
CA ILE A 280 -21.96 0.46 -12.77
C ILE A 280 -22.28 -0.99 -13.18
N ALA A 281 -22.90 -1.74 -12.26
CA ALA A 281 -23.46 -3.07 -12.53
C ALA A 281 -25.00 -2.98 -12.66
N ASN A 282 -25.58 -3.71 -13.62
CA ASN A 282 -27.04 -3.75 -13.82
C ASN A 282 -27.74 -4.72 -12.88
N SER A 283 -27.02 -5.76 -12.45
CA SER A 283 -27.51 -6.84 -11.62
C SER A 283 -26.44 -7.22 -10.59
N ASN A 284 -26.69 -8.27 -9.81
CA ASN A 284 -25.62 -8.90 -9.06
C ASN A 284 -24.58 -9.43 -10.05
N ALA A 285 -23.43 -8.76 -10.11
CA ALA A 285 -22.44 -8.94 -11.15
C ALA A 285 -21.10 -9.40 -10.60
N GLN A 286 -20.35 -10.13 -11.41
CA GLN A 286 -18.98 -10.51 -11.14
C GLN A 286 -18.03 -9.48 -11.77
N VAL A 287 -17.26 -8.79 -10.93
CA VAL A 287 -16.23 -7.85 -11.38
C VAL A 287 -14.88 -8.55 -11.33
N THR A 288 -14.18 -8.57 -12.46
CA THR A 288 -12.83 -9.13 -12.60
C THR A 288 -11.89 -8.06 -13.09
N VAL A 289 -10.83 -7.80 -12.33
CA VAL A 289 -9.73 -6.90 -12.70
C VAL A 289 -8.54 -7.77 -13.06
N SER A 290 -8.01 -7.56 -14.26
CA SER A 290 -6.87 -8.32 -14.77
C SER A 290 -5.83 -7.42 -15.42
N GLN A 291 -4.59 -7.92 -15.50
CA GLN A 291 -3.50 -7.26 -16.21
C GLN A 291 -2.72 -8.29 -17.01
N ASN A 292 -2.56 -8.07 -18.31
CA ASN A 292 -1.87 -8.99 -19.21
C ASN A 292 -2.38 -10.44 -19.05
N GLY A 293 -3.70 -10.62 -18.92
CA GLY A 293 -4.36 -11.92 -18.75
C GLY A 293 -4.34 -12.52 -17.34
N ARG A 294 -3.60 -11.93 -16.39
CA ARG A 294 -3.57 -12.38 -14.99
C ARG A 294 -4.68 -11.70 -14.18
N ILE A 295 -5.51 -12.48 -13.49
CA ILE A 295 -6.50 -11.94 -12.54
C ILE A 295 -5.77 -11.33 -11.33
N LEU A 296 -6.04 -10.05 -11.05
CA LEU A 296 -5.49 -9.33 -9.90
C LEU A 296 -6.49 -9.28 -8.75
N TYR A 297 -7.77 -9.13 -9.08
CA TYR A 297 -8.85 -9.03 -8.10
C TYR A 297 -10.16 -9.48 -8.73
N GLN A 298 -10.99 -10.20 -7.98
CA GLN A 298 -12.28 -10.68 -8.45
C GLN A 298 -13.27 -10.71 -7.28
N THR A 299 -14.44 -10.08 -7.46
CA THR A 299 -15.47 -9.99 -6.41
C THR A 299 -16.87 -9.95 -7.01
N ARG A 300 -17.90 -10.22 -6.19
CA ARG A 300 -19.30 -9.91 -6.51
C ARG A 300 -19.63 -8.50 -6.06
N VAL A 301 -20.46 -7.81 -6.83
CA VAL A 301 -21.01 -6.50 -6.49
C VAL A 301 -22.53 -6.53 -6.67
N SER A 302 -23.23 -5.78 -5.81
CA SER A 302 -24.67 -5.57 -5.93
C SER A 302 -25.03 -4.66 -7.12
N PRO A 303 -26.30 -4.65 -7.57
CA PRO A 303 -26.72 -3.75 -8.64
C PRO A 303 -26.48 -2.29 -8.27
N GLY A 304 -25.98 -1.51 -9.23
CA GLY A 304 -25.69 -0.08 -9.09
C GLY A 304 -24.20 0.27 -9.23
N PRO A 305 -23.84 1.54 -8.97
CA PRO A 305 -22.47 2.01 -8.96
C PRO A 305 -21.64 1.30 -7.89
N PHE A 306 -20.43 0.88 -8.26
CA PHE A 306 -19.47 0.28 -7.35
C PHE A 306 -18.12 0.98 -7.45
N GLU A 307 -17.36 0.89 -6.37
CA GLU A 307 -15.95 1.28 -6.29
C GLU A 307 -15.20 0.13 -5.63
N LEU A 308 -14.17 -0.40 -6.30
CA LEU A 308 -13.35 -1.47 -5.75
C LEU A 308 -12.30 -0.86 -4.82
N PRO A 309 -12.11 -1.40 -3.60
CA PRO A 309 -11.13 -0.91 -2.67
C PRO A 309 -9.69 -1.12 -3.18
N ASP A 310 -8.78 -0.30 -2.64
CA ASP A 310 -7.40 -0.09 -3.08
C ASP A 310 -6.67 -1.36 -3.53
N LEU A 311 -6.43 -1.44 -4.84
CA LEU A 311 -5.47 -2.38 -5.41
C LEU A 311 -4.07 -2.08 -4.86
N SER A 312 -3.22 -3.10 -4.79
CA SER A 312 -1.83 -2.92 -4.33
C SER A 312 -1.13 -1.78 -5.08
N GLN A 313 -0.49 -0.87 -4.35
CA GLN A 313 0.26 0.28 -4.91
C GLN A 313 1.41 -0.13 -5.86
N ASN A 314 1.78 -1.41 -5.91
CA ASN A 314 2.80 -1.95 -6.82
C ASN A 314 2.25 -2.35 -8.20
N ILE A 315 0.96 -2.13 -8.47
CA ILE A 315 0.33 -2.42 -9.77
C ILE A 315 0.41 -1.15 -10.62
N SER A 316 1.11 -1.23 -11.77
CA SER A 316 1.23 -0.14 -12.74
C SER A 316 0.94 -0.62 -14.17
N GLY A 317 0.48 0.26 -15.06
CA GLY A 317 0.14 -0.04 -16.46
C GLY A 317 -1.37 -0.04 -16.76
N ASN A 318 -1.77 -0.68 -17.86
CA ASN A 318 -3.17 -0.83 -18.24
C ASN A 318 -3.80 -2.01 -17.48
N LEU A 319 -4.99 -1.80 -16.92
CA LEU A 319 -5.82 -2.82 -16.29
C LEU A 319 -7.06 -3.06 -17.12
N ASP A 320 -7.36 -4.32 -17.41
CA ASP A 320 -8.59 -4.76 -18.05
C ASP A 320 -9.62 -5.07 -16.97
N VAL A 321 -10.71 -4.29 -16.96
CA VAL A 321 -11.84 -4.48 -16.06
C VAL A 321 -12.98 -5.12 -16.84
N SER A 322 -13.47 -6.25 -16.34
CA SER A 322 -14.59 -6.99 -16.91
C SER A 322 -15.70 -7.17 -15.89
N VAL A 323 -16.92 -6.76 -16.24
CA VAL A 323 -18.14 -6.95 -15.44
C VAL A 323 -19.03 -7.93 -16.17
N ARG A 324 -19.27 -9.09 -15.55
CA ARG A 324 -20.20 -10.11 -16.05
C ARG A 324 -21.49 -10.04 -15.24
N GLU A 325 -22.58 -9.71 -15.91
CA GLU A 325 -23.91 -9.60 -15.34
C GLU A 325 -24.56 -10.97 -15.16
N SER A 326 -25.64 -11.02 -14.38
CA SER A 326 -26.42 -12.25 -14.12
C SER A 326 -27.08 -12.85 -15.37
N ASP A 327 -27.37 -12.02 -16.39
CA ASP A 327 -27.89 -12.45 -17.69
C ASP A 327 -26.81 -13.04 -18.61
N GLY A 328 -25.55 -13.04 -18.19
CA GLY A 328 -24.40 -13.52 -18.94
C GLY A 328 -23.74 -12.46 -19.82
N SER A 329 -24.32 -11.25 -19.94
CA SER A 329 -23.70 -10.15 -20.67
C SER A 329 -22.40 -9.71 -20.01
N VAL A 330 -21.38 -9.42 -20.81
CA VAL A 330 -20.05 -9.01 -20.35
C VAL A 330 -19.73 -7.62 -20.88
N ARG A 331 -19.24 -6.75 -19.99
CA ARG A 331 -18.77 -5.42 -20.32
C ARG A 331 -17.32 -5.29 -19.93
N THR A 332 -16.52 -4.78 -20.84
CA THR A 332 -15.07 -4.65 -20.64
C THR A 332 -14.64 -3.23 -20.95
N TRP A 333 -13.74 -2.70 -20.13
CA TRP A 333 -13.06 -1.45 -20.40
C TRP A 333 -11.65 -1.49 -19.81
N GLN A 334 -10.79 -0.58 -20.27
CA GLN A 334 -9.44 -0.43 -19.75
C GLN A 334 -9.33 0.80 -18.87
N VAL A 335 -8.62 0.64 -17.75
CA VAL A 335 -8.22 1.73 -16.86
C VAL A 335 -6.70 1.74 -16.80
N ASN A 336 -6.08 2.87 -17.16
CA ASN A 336 -4.64 3.04 -16.94
C ASN A 336 -4.40 3.43 -15.47
N THR A 337 -3.63 2.63 -14.74
CA THR A 337 -3.15 3.02 -13.40
C THR A 337 -2.02 3.99 -13.59
N ALA A 338 -2.39 5.26 -13.72
CA ALA A 338 -1.42 6.31 -13.85
C ALA A 338 -0.78 6.60 -12.49
N SER A 339 0.51 6.87 -12.53
CA SER A 339 1.34 7.08 -11.35
C SER A 339 1.38 8.55 -10.94
N VAL A 340 1.20 8.84 -9.65
CA VAL A 340 1.38 10.19 -9.07
C VAL A 340 2.78 10.74 -9.40
N PRO A 341 2.94 12.07 -9.58
CA PRO A 341 4.24 12.70 -9.79
C PRO A 341 5.34 12.12 -8.91
N PHE A 342 6.37 11.56 -9.55
CA PHE A 342 7.49 10.88 -8.89
C PHE A 342 8.41 11.88 -8.22
N MET A 343 8.02 12.29 -7.03
CA MET A 343 8.81 13.18 -6.21
C MET A 343 9.55 12.38 -5.13
N ALA A 344 10.75 12.83 -4.82
CA ALA A 344 11.52 12.41 -3.67
C ALA A 344 11.76 13.64 -2.79
N ARG A 345 11.82 13.45 -1.47
CA ARG A 345 12.18 14.56 -0.57
C ARG A 345 13.61 15.01 -0.84
N GLN A 346 13.90 16.26 -0.48
CA GLN A 346 15.25 16.81 -0.59
C GLN A 346 16.30 15.86 -0.02
N GLY A 347 17.33 15.57 -0.82
CA GLY A 347 18.43 14.68 -0.44
C GLY A 347 18.11 13.18 -0.49
N GLN A 348 16.86 12.79 -0.75
CA GLN A 348 16.51 11.39 -0.97
C GLN A 348 16.75 10.99 -2.43
N VAL A 349 17.27 9.77 -2.59
CA VAL A 349 17.41 9.12 -3.89
C VAL A 349 16.61 7.82 -3.84
N ARG A 350 15.65 7.70 -4.74
CA ARG A 350 14.92 6.47 -5.02
C ARG A 350 15.53 5.86 -6.26
N TYR A 351 15.70 4.55 -6.28
CA TYR A 351 16.28 3.87 -7.43
C TYR A 351 15.65 2.50 -7.65
N LYS A 352 15.74 2.02 -8.88
CA LYS A 352 15.40 0.65 -9.24
C LYS A 352 16.36 0.16 -10.31
N VAL A 353 16.88 -1.03 -10.10
CA VAL A 353 17.73 -1.76 -11.04
C VAL A 353 17.08 -3.11 -11.28
N ALA A 354 16.84 -3.47 -12.53
CA ALA A 354 16.27 -4.76 -12.90
C ALA A 354 17.04 -5.34 -14.09
N ALA A 355 17.27 -6.65 -14.07
CA ALA A 355 17.93 -7.35 -15.17
C ALA A 355 17.38 -8.75 -15.30
N GLY A 356 17.24 -9.24 -16.54
CA GLY A 356 16.78 -10.59 -16.78
C GLY A 356 16.24 -10.82 -18.18
N ARG A 357 15.40 -11.84 -18.30
CA ARG A 357 14.73 -12.23 -19.55
C ARG A 357 13.26 -11.86 -19.51
N PRO A 358 12.77 -11.08 -20.48
CA PRO A 358 11.34 -10.87 -20.61
C PRO A 358 10.60 -12.19 -20.77
N LEU A 359 9.41 -12.24 -20.17
CA LEU A 359 8.48 -13.35 -20.33
C LEU A 359 7.35 -12.86 -21.24
N TYR A 360 7.07 -13.63 -22.27
CA TYR A 360 6.00 -13.31 -23.20
C TYR A 360 5.21 -14.58 -23.53
N GLY A 361 3.90 -14.41 -23.67
CA GLY A 361 2.93 -15.48 -23.85
C GLY A 361 1.79 -15.35 -22.85
N GLY A 362 0.59 -15.75 -23.28
CA GLY A 362 -0.62 -15.74 -22.46
C GLY A 362 -0.58 -16.79 -21.35
N THR A 363 -1.74 -17.07 -20.75
CA THR A 363 -1.89 -17.99 -19.60
C THR A 363 -1.26 -19.38 -19.79
N HIS A 364 -1.09 -19.82 -21.05
CA HIS A 364 -0.63 -21.17 -21.42
C HIS A 364 0.86 -21.28 -21.82
N ASN A 365 1.61 -20.18 -21.99
CA ASN A 365 2.96 -20.25 -22.59
C ASN A 365 3.93 -19.22 -21.94
N ASN A 366 4.36 -19.47 -20.71
CA ASN A 366 5.39 -18.68 -20.04
C ASN A 366 6.79 -18.99 -20.58
N SER A 367 7.04 -18.72 -21.87
CA SER A 367 8.38 -18.87 -22.43
C SER A 367 9.21 -17.60 -22.18
N THR A 368 10.47 -17.81 -21.81
CA THR A 368 11.45 -16.72 -21.83
C THR A 368 11.68 -16.31 -23.27
N VAL A 369 11.57 -15.03 -23.55
CA VAL A 369 11.77 -14.50 -24.88
C VAL A 369 13.03 -13.64 -24.89
N SER A 370 13.90 -13.91 -25.85
CA SER A 370 15.01 -13.01 -26.16
C SER A 370 14.47 -11.69 -26.71
N PRO A 371 14.99 -10.53 -26.30
CA PRO A 371 16.33 -10.35 -25.74
C PRO A 371 16.40 -10.14 -24.22
N ASP A 372 17.55 -10.47 -23.62
CA ASP A 372 17.89 -10.09 -22.24
C ASP A 372 17.90 -8.56 -22.12
N PHE A 373 17.50 -8.03 -20.96
CA PHE A 373 17.46 -6.59 -20.69
C PHE A 373 18.14 -6.20 -19.38
N LEU A 374 18.56 -4.94 -19.31
CA LEU A 374 19.01 -4.24 -18.13
C LEU A 374 18.26 -2.91 -18.05
N LEU A 375 17.72 -2.61 -16.87
CA LEU A 375 17.02 -1.38 -16.56
C LEU A 375 17.66 -0.74 -15.32
N GLY A 376 17.86 0.57 -15.39
CA GLY A 376 18.20 1.40 -14.24
C GLY A 376 17.37 2.68 -14.27
N GLU A 377 16.70 3.00 -13.16
CA GLU A 377 16.01 4.27 -12.97
C GLU A 377 16.34 4.87 -11.61
N ALA A 378 16.32 6.20 -11.54
CA ALA A 378 16.51 6.94 -10.30
C ALA A 378 15.66 8.21 -10.26
N THR A 379 15.22 8.57 -9.06
CA THR A 379 14.56 9.85 -8.74
C THR A 379 15.31 10.48 -7.59
N TRP A 380 15.80 11.70 -7.79
CA TRP A 380 16.53 12.47 -6.81
C TRP A 380 15.77 13.73 -6.43
N GLY A 381 15.52 13.93 -5.13
CA GLY A 381 15.03 15.19 -4.59
C GLY A 381 16.15 16.22 -4.57
N ALA A 382 16.42 16.83 -5.73
CA ALA A 382 17.54 17.74 -5.94
C ALA A 382 17.43 19.02 -5.10
N PHE A 383 16.22 19.58 -5.00
CA PHE A 383 15.93 20.81 -4.25
C PHE A 383 14.74 20.60 -3.30
N ASN A 384 14.44 21.58 -2.43
CA ASN A 384 13.39 21.47 -1.39
C ASN A 384 12.05 20.95 -1.96
N ASN A 385 11.65 21.45 -3.13
CA ASN A 385 10.37 21.17 -3.75
C ASN A 385 10.50 20.59 -5.17
N THR A 386 11.71 20.25 -5.61
CA THR A 386 11.98 19.82 -6.99
C THR A 386 12.69 18.48 -6.99
N SER A 387 12.15 17.54 -7.75
CA SER A 387 12.72 16.23 -7.99
C SER A 387 13.11 16.10 -9.45
N LEU A 388 14.27 15.51 -9.70
CA LEU A 388 14.71 15.11 -11.03
C LEU A 388 14.66 13.59 -11.11
N TYR A 389 14.18 13.04 -12.21
CA TYR A 389 14.17 11.61 -12.40
C TYR A 389 14.54 11.23 -13.82
N GLY A 390 15.05 10.02 -13.96
CA GLY A 390 15.42 9.49 -15.25
C GLY A 390 15.70 8.00 -15.16
N GLY A 391 15.77 7.38 -16.33
CA GLY A 391 16.07 5.96 -16.43
C GLY A 391 16.50 5.55 -17.81
N LEU A 392 17.07 4.34 -17.87
CA LEU A 392 17.57 3.72 -19.08
C LEU A 392 17.11 2.26 -19.11
N ILE A 393 16.67 1.81 -20.28
CA ILE A 393 16.51 0.40 -20.63
C ILE A 393 17.46 0.10 -21.77
N ALA A 394 18.27 -0.93 -21.62
CA ALA A 394 19.11 -1.47 -22.67
C ALA A 394 18.85 -2.96 -22.81
N SER A 395 18.84 -3.43 -24.05
CA SER A 395 18.60 -4.83 -24.35
C SER A 395 19.61 -5.36 -25.38
N THR A 396 19.94 -6.65 -25.26
CA THR A 396 20.81 -7.38 -26.19
C THR A 396 20.25 -7.48 -27.62
N GLY A 397 18.98 -7.11 -27.80
CA GLY A 397 18.26 -7.18 -29.06
C GLY A 397 18.13 -5.86 -29.82
N ASP A 398 19.03 -4.90 -29.61
CA ASP A 398 18.98 -3.57 -30.22
C ASP A 398 17.72 -2.76 -29.84
N TYR A 399 17.31 -2.87 -28.57
CA TYR A 399 16.34 -1.96 -27.95
C TYR A 399 17.03 -1.10 -26.89
N GLN A 400 16.86 0.21 -27.00
CA GLN A 400 17.33 1.19 -26.03
C GLN A 400 16.22 2.20 -25.77
N SER A 401 15.98 2.53 -24.51
CA SER A 401 15.09 3.62 -24.14
C SER A 401 15.71 4.47 -23.04
N ALA A 402 15.58 5.78 -23.17
CA ALA A 402 16.09 6.75 -22.23
C ALA A 402 15.00 7.75 -21.88
N ALA A 403 14.84 8.02 -20.60
CA ALA A 403 13.82 8.91 -20.09
C ALA A 403 14.41 9.92 -19.11
N LEU A 404 13.91 11.15 -19.18
CA LEU A 404 14.29 12.25 -18.29
C LEU A 404 13.04 13.07 -17.96
N GLY A 405 12.92 13.43 -16.69
CA GLY A 405 11.80 14.20 -16.20
C GLY A 405 12.09 15.02 -14.96
N ILE A 406 11.18 15.94 -14.71
CA ILE A 406 11.18 16.85 -13.56
C ILE A 406 9.83 16.78 -12.86
N GLY A 407 9.85 16.82 -11.54
CA GLY A 407 8.70 16.94 -10.67
C GLY A 407 8.85 18.17 -9.79
N GLN A 408 7.81 19.00 -9.70
CA GLN A 408 7.77 20.20 -8.89
C GLN A 408 6.55 20.13 -7.97
N ASN A 409 6.81 20.20 -6.67
CA ASN A 409 5.78 20.50 -5.68
C ASN A 409 5.61 22.01 -5.59
N MET A 410 4.41 22.50 -5.93
CA MET A 410 4.07 23.93 -5.90
C MET A 410 3.20 24.27 -4.67
N GLY A 411 3.11 23.36 -3.69
CA GLY A 411 2.39 23.55 -2.44
C GLY A 411 0.90 23.82 -2.66
N LEU A 412 0.48 25.07 -2.48
CA LEU A 412 -0.91 25.50 -2.68
C LEU A 412 -1.43 25.23 -4.09
N LEU A 413 -0.57 25.16 -5.11
CA LEU A 413 -0.96 24.84 -6.48
C LEU A 413 -0.89 23.34 -6.80
N GLY A 414 -0.44 22.48 -5.88
CA GLY A 414 -0.34 21.03 -6.08
C GLY A 414 1.00 20.59 -6.63
N ALA A 415 1.08 19.37 -7.15
CA ALA A 415 2.29 18.78 -7.69
C ALA A 415 2.16 18.57 -9.20
N LEU A 416 3.19 18.96 -9.95
CA LEU A 416 3.28 18.79 -11.40
C LEU A 416 4.54 17.99 -11.73
N SER A 417 4.46 17.06 -12.68
CA SER A 417 5.65 16.44 -13.27
C SER A 417 5.52 16.33 -14.77
N ALA A 418 6.64 16.45 -15.46
CA ALA A 418 6.74 16.23 -16.90
C ALA A 418 7.97 15.40 -17.23
N ASP A 419 7.85 14.48 -18.18
CA ASP A 419 8.95 13.69 -18.70
C ASP A 419 8.90 13.51 -20.21
N VAL A 420 10.06 13.22 -20.76
CA VAL A 420 10.25 12.80 -22.14
C VAL A 420 11.01 11.48 -22.14
N THR A 421 10.50 10.52 -22.90
CA THR A 421 11.12 9.22 -23.11
C THR A 421 11.40 9.04 -24.59
N ARG A 422 12.66 8.77 -24.93
CA ARG A 422 13.09 8.36 -26.27
C ARG A 422 13.24 6.86 -26.31
N SER A 423 12.82 6.22 -27.40
CA SER A 423 13.08 4.81 -27.68
C SER A 423 13.74 4.66 -29.04
N ASP A 424 14.76 3.81 -29.12
CA ASP A 424 15.41 3.37 -30.35
C ASP A 424 15.34 1.83 -30.38
N ALA A 425 14.63 1.27 -31.36
CA ALA A 425 14.33 -0.15 -31.43
C ALA A 425 14.54 -0.71 -32.85
N ARG A 426 15.19 -1.87 -32.98
CA ARG A 426 15.30 -2.60 -34.25
C ARG A 426 14.50 -3.89 -34.20
N LEU A 427 13.51 -4.01 -35.09
CA LEU A 427 12.71 -5.23 -35.24
C LEU A 427 13.45 -6.24 -36.13
N PRO A 428 13.32 -7.57 -35.90
CA PRO A 428 14.07 -8.59 -36.64
C PRO A 428 13.93 -8.55 -38.17
N HIS A 429 12.78 -8.08 -38.66
CA HIS A 429 12.45 -7.96 -40.09
C HIS A 429 12.00 -6.54 -40.48
N GLY A 430 12.24 -5.54 -39.62
CA GLY A 430 11.75 -4.17 -39.79
C GLY A 430 12.87 -3.12 -39.80
N GLN A 431 12.50 -1.90 -40.20
CA GLN A 431 13.40 -0.75 -40.07
C GLN A 431 13.57 -0.36 -38.60
N LYS A 432 14.73 0.26 -38.30
CA LYS A 432 14.95 0.90 -37.00
C LYS A 432 13.86 1.95 -36.76
N GLN A 433 13.16 1.81 -35.64
CA GLN A 433 12.15 2.76 -35.17
C GLN A 433 12.78 3.64 -34.09
N SER A 434 12.60 4.94 -34.20
CA SER A 434 13.12 5.92 -33.25
C SER A 434 12.05 6.97 -33.01
N GLY A 435 11.62 7.11 -31.76
CA GLY A 435 10.50 7.99 -31.43
C GLY A 435 10.50 8.46 -30.00
N TYR A 436 9.54 9.34 -29.70
CA TYR A 436 9.43 10.02 -28.42
C TYR A 436 8.04 9.87 -27.80
N SER A 437 8.00 9.78 -26.48
CA SER A 437 6.81 9.85 -25.64
C SER A 437 6.96 10.98 -24.65
N TYR A 438 5.93 11.82 -24.53
CA TYR A 438 5.88 12.95 -23.60
C TYR A 438 4.77 12.69 -22.59
N ARG A 439 5.06 12.85 -21.30
CA ARG A 439 4.07 12.65 -20.23
C ARG A 439 4.02 13.87 -19.33
N ILE A 440 2.82 14.26 -18.92
CA ILE A 440 2.55 15.32 -17.95
C ILE A 440 1.56 14.77 -16.92
N ASN A 441 1.91 14.88 -15.64
CA ASN A 441 1.06 14.46 -14.53
C ASN A 441 0.87 15.61 -13.55
N TYR A 442 -0.35 15.81 -13.08
CA TYR A 442 -0.72 16.83 -12.10
C TYR A 442 -1.62 16.23 -11.01
N ALA A 443 -1.36 16.58 -9.75
CA ALA A 443 -2.15 16.12 -8.60
C ALA A 443 -2.34 17.26 -7.60
N LYS A 444 -3.57 17.39 -7.06
CA LYS A 444 -3.90 18.44 -6.10
C LYS A 444 -4.99 18.01 -5.11
N THR A 445 -4.67 18.13 -3.82
CA THR A 445 -5.65 18.05 -2.74
C THR A 445 -6.02 19.46 -2.25
N PHE A 446 -7.31 19.70 -2.04
CA PHE A 446 -7.87 20.96 -1.56
C PHE A 446 -8.42 20.76 -0.14
N ASP A 447 -7.57 21.02 0.86
CA ASP A 447 -7.88 20.74 2.27
C ASP A 447 -9.10 21.55 2.78
N LYS A 448 -9.27 22.80 2.31
CA LYS A 448 -10.36 23.68 2.75
C LYS A 448 -11.75 23.23 2.31
N THR A 449 -11.86 22.56 1.16
CA THR A 449 -13.13 22.08 0.62
C THR A 449 -13.31 20.58 0.80
N GLY A 450 -12.27 19.86 1.24
CA GLY A 450 -12.24 18.40 1.22
C GLY A 450 -12.29 17.82 -0.21
N SER A 451 -12.02 18.64 -1.23
CA SER A 451 -11.98 18.17 -2.63
C SER A 451 -10.60 17.59 -2.94
N THR A 452 -10.57 16.49 -3.67
CA THR A 452 -9.34 15.88 -4.15
C THR A 452 -9.41 15.77 -5.67
N LEU A 453 -8.62 16.60 -6.36
CA LEU A 453 -8.25 16.34 -7.75
C LEU A 453 -7.07 15.37 -7.72
N ALA A 454 -7.41 14.09 -7.59
CA ALA A 454 -6.45 13.03 -7.32
C ALA A 454 -5.38 12.97 -8.42
N PHE A 455 -5.80 13.12 -9.70
CA PHE A 455 -4.86 12.96 -10.81
C PHE A 455 -5.38 13.52 -12.14
N VAL A 456 -4.52 14.23 -12.86
CA VAL A 456 -4.64 14.55 -14.29
C VAL A 456 -3.35 14.10 -14.98
N GLY A 457 -3.45 13.09 -15.84
CA GLY A 457 -2.34 12.56 -16.62
C GLY A 457 -2.59 12.67 -18.10
N TYR A 458 -1.59 13.13 -18.84
CA TYR A 458 -1.57 13.15 -20.28
C TYR A 458 -0.27 12.54 -20.79
N ARG A 459 -0.38 11.56 -21.69
CA ARG A 459 0.75 11.01 -22.44
C ARG A 459 0.48 11.12 -23.93
N PHE A 460 1.50 11.52 -24.68
CA PHE A 460 1.51 11.48 -26.14
C PHE A 460 2.74 10.71 -26.61
N SER A 461 2.52 9.69 -27.44
CA SER A 461 3.58 8.89 -28.05
C SER A 461 3.55 9.05 -29.57
N ASP A 462 4.70 9.38 -30.15
CA ASP A 462 4.91 9.39 -31.61
C ASP A 462 4.73 7.97 -32.21
N ARG A 463 4.39 7.90 -33.50
CA ARG A 463 4.20 6.66 -34.27
C ARG A 463 5.41 5.73 -34.31
N HIS A 464 6.61 6.27 -34.09
CA HIS A 464 7.86 5.51 -34.11
C HIS A 464 8.38 5.20 -32.70
N PHE A 465 7.69 5.68 -31.65
CA PHE A 465 8.00 5.33 -30.28
C PHE A 465 7.57 3.89 -30.03
N LEU A 466 8.41 3.08 -29.38
CA LEU A 466 8.03 1.73 -28.95
C LEU A 466 8.39 1.56 -27.48
N SER A 467 7.39 1.29 -26.65
CA SER A 467 7.64 0.83 -25.29
C SER A 467 8.25 -0.58 -25.32
N MET A 468 8.95 -0.98 -24.26
CA MET A 468 9.51 -2.34 -24.16
C MET A 468 8.43 -3.43 -24.31
N PRO A 469 7.24 -3.33 -23.69
CA PRO A 469 6.14 -4.27 -23.94
C PRO A 469 5.73 -4.34 -25.42
N GLU A 470 5.56 -3.18 -26.10
CA GLU A 470 5.17 -3.14 -27.52
C GLU A 470 6.28 -3.74 -28.42
N TYR A 471 7.54 -3.45 -28.12
CA TYR A 471 8.69 -4.02 -28.81
C TYR A 471 8.74 -5.55 -28.68
N LEU A 472 8.56 -6.07 -27.46
CA LEU A 472 8.55 -7.51 -27.19
C LEU A 472 7.38 -8.20 -27.90
N GLN A 473 6.19 -7.60 -27.88
CA GLN A 473 5.03 -8.10 -28.60
C GLN A 473 5.28 -8.17 -30.11
N ARG A 474 5.71 -7.07 -30.74
CA ARG A 474 5.97 -7.06 -32.20
C ARG A 474 7.09 -8.01 -32.61
N ARG A 475 8.08 -8.22 -31.75
CA ARG A 475 9.19 -9.14 -32.00
C ARG A 475 8.77 -10.61 -31.88
N THR A 476 7.87 -10.94 -30.97
CA THR A 476 7.43 -12.33 -30.71
C THR A 476 6.38 -12.80 -31.68
N THR A 477 5.50 -11.92 -32.13
CA THR A 477 4.42 -12.25 -33.07
C THR A 477 4.75 -11.90 -34.51
N ASP A 478 6.06 -11.76 -34.86
CA ASP A 478 6.56 -11.37 -36.20
C ASP A 478 5.74 -10.26 -36.87
N GLY A 479 5.50 -9.16 -36.14
CA GLY A 479 4.75 -8.00 -36.66
C GLY A 479 3.23 -8.07 -36.55
N GLY A 480 2.67 -9.00 -35.77
CA GLY A 480 1.23 -9.00 -35.44
C GLY A 480 0.70 -7.66 -34.89
N ASP A 481 -0.63 -7.49 -34.93
CA ASP A 481 -1.34 -6.25 -34.60
C ASP A 481 -1.27 -5.86 -33.11
N ALA A 482 -0.10 -5.39 -32.67
CA ALA A 482 0.07 -4.74 -31.38
C ALA A 482 -0.62 -3.38 -31.43
N TRP A 483 -1.55 -3.11 -30.51
CA TRP A 483 -2.14 -1.78 -30.38
C TRP A 483 -1.07 -0.79 -29.99
N HIS A 484 -0.91 0.24 -30.82
CA HIS A 484 0.14 1.22 -30.69
C HIS A 484 -0.42 2.49 -30.09
N GLU A 485 -0.11 2.74 -28.82
CA GLU A 485 -0.67 3.86 -28.07
C GLU A 485 -0.24 5.19 -28.70
N LYS A 486 -1.23 6.03 -29.03
CA LYS A 486 -1.02 7.40 -29.51
C LYS A 486 -1.09 8.38 -28.36
N GLN A 487 -2.18 8.32 -27.60
CA GLN A 487 -2.48 9.28 -26.55
C GLN A 487 -3.23 8.61 -25.42
N SER A 488 -2.88 8.91 -24.18
CA SER A 488 -3.69 8.58 -23.02
C SER A 488 -3.98 9.82 -22.18
N TYR A 489 -5.25 9.95 -21.77
CA TYR A 489 -5.76 11.00 -20.90
C TYR A 489 -6.45 10.34 -19.72
N THR A 490 -6.08 10.71 -18.49
CA THR A 490 -6.75 10.23 -17.28
C THR A 490 -7.02 11.41 -16.36
N VAL A 491 -8.27 11.57 -15.92
CA VAL A 491 -8.69 12.60 -14.97
C VAL A 491 -9.52 11.94 -13.87
N THR A 492 -9.13 12.13 -12.62
CA THR A 492 -9.90 11.70 -11.45
C THR A 492 -10.10 12.88 -10.52
N TYR A 493 -11.37 13.26 -10.33
CA TYR A 493 -11.79 14.37 -9.50
C TYR A 493 -12.87 13.89 -8.52
N SER A 494 -12.73 14.27 -7.26
CA SER A 494 -13.72 14.02 -6.23
C SER A 494 -13.89 15.28 -5.38
N GLN A 495 -15.12 15.66 -5.11
CA GLN A 495 -15.45 16.85 -4.33
C GLN A 495 -16.57 16.52 -3.37
N SER A 496 -16.29 16.72 -2.08
CA SER A 496 -17.34 16.81 -1.06
C SER A 496 -17.72 18.26 -0.89
N VAL A 497 -19.02 18.55 -0.77
CA VAL A 497 -19.56 19.87 -0.43
C VAL A 497 -20.39 19.69 0.84
N PRO A 498 -19.76 19.73 2.04
CA PRO A 498 -20.43 19.46 3.31
C PRO A 498 -21.63 20.37 3.56
N VAL A 499 -21.55 21.66 3.17
CA VAL A 499 -22.63 22.64 3.33
C VAL A 499 -23.92 22.22 2.61
N LEU A 500 -23.80 21.45 1.52
CA LEU A 500 -24.93 20.97 0.74
C LEU A 500 -25.26 19.48 1.00
N ASN A 501 -24.52 18.82 1.90
CA ASN A 501 -24.52 17.36 2.08
C ASN A 501 -24.43 16.62 0.74
N MET A 502 -23.58 17.11 -0.15
CA MET A 502 -23.47 16.63 -1.53
C MET A 502 -22.04 16.22 -1.82
N SER A 503 -21.86 15.18 -2.62
CA SER A 503 -20.57 14.79 -3.18
C SER A 503 -20.67 14.61 -4.69
N ALA A 504 -19.59 14.91 -5.40
CA ALA A 504 -19.44 14.72 -6.81
C ALA A 504 -18.14 13.96 -7.08
N ALA A 505 -18.18 12.99 -7.99
CA ALA A 505 -17.00 12.25 -8.44
C ALA A 505 -17.01 12.18 -9.97
N LEU A 506 -15.88 12.44 -10.59
CA LEU A 506 -15.65 12.37 -12.03
C LEU A 506 -14.41 11.52 -12.28
N SER A 507 -14.56 10.48 -13.08
CA SER A 507 -13.46 9.66 -13.60
C SER A 507 -13.54 9.65 -15.12
N VAL A 508 -12.45 10.00 -15.77
CA VAL A 508 -12.32 10.02 -17.22
C VAL A 508 -11.03 9.32 -17.59
N SER A 509 -11.10 8.36 -18.50
CA SER A 509 -9.94 7.74 -19.11
C SER A 509 -10.17 7.60 -20.62
N ARG A 510 -9.22 8.05 -21.42
CA ARG A 510 -9.27 7.96 -22.87
C ARG A 510 -7.92 7.50 -23.38
N LEU A 511 -7.87 6.30 -23.96
CA LEU A 511 -6.73 5.76 -24.67
C LEU A 511 -7.04 5.75 -26.16
N ASN A 512 -6.18 6.40 -26.92
CA ASN A 512 -6.26 6.49 -28.37
C ASN A 512 -5.05 5.77 -28.97
N TYR A 513 -5.26 5.10 -30.09
CA TYR A 513 -4.22 4.31 -30.76
C TYR A 513 -3.99 4.84 -32.17
N TRP A 514 -2.81 4.56 -32.72
CA TRP A 514 -2.48 4.90 -34.10
C TRP A 514 -3.11 3.94 -35.12
N ASN A 515 -3.28 2.69 -34.72
CA ASN A 515 -3.73 1.58 -35.56
C ASN A 515 -5.01 0.91 -35.07
N ALA A 516 -5.69 1.47 -34.05
CA ALA A 516 -6.92 0.91 -33.49
C ALA A 516 -7.89 2.01 -33.05
N GLN A 517 -9.15 1.63 -32.84
CA GLN A 517 -10.15 2.53 -32.28
C GLN A 517 -9.86 2.87 -30.83
N SER A 518 -10.25 4.07 -30.40
CA SER A 518 -10.04 4.54 -29.02
C SER A 518 -10.87 3.77 -27.99
N ASN A 519 -10.26 3.56 -26.82
CA ASN A 519 -10.88 3.11 -25.60
C ASN A 519 -11.24 4.33 -24.75
N ASN A 520 -12.52 4.50 -24.43
CA ASN A 520 -12.98 5.66 -23.68
C ASN A 520 -13.86 5.20 -22.51
N ASN A 521 -13.53 5.66 -21.31
CA ASN A 521 -14.29 5.47 -20.09
C ASN A 521 -14.60 6.84 -19.47
N TYR A 522 -15.86 7.14 -19.24
CA TYR A 522 -16.30 8.36 -18.55
C TYR A 522 -17.30 7.95 -17.48
N MET A 523 -17.12 8.44 -16.27
CA MET A 523 -18.03 8.22 -15.15
C MET A 523 -18.18 9.52 -14.35
N LEU A 524 -19.40 10.02 -14.24
CA LEU A 524 -19.75 11.16 -13.38
C LEU A 524 -20.82 10.70 -12.41
N SER A 525 -20.55 10.80 -11.10
CA SER A 525 -21.49 10.47 -10.04
C SER A 525 -21.75 11.69 -9.16
N LEU A 526 -23.02 11.97 -8.90
CA LEU A 526 -23.48 13.00 -7.98
C LEU A 526 -24.31 12.32 -6.89
N ASN A 527 -23.95 12.52 -5.63
CA ASN A 527 -24.66 11.96 -4.48
C ASN A 527 -25.09 13.09 -3.55
N LYS A 528 -26.31 13.03 -3.03
CA LYS A 528 -26.82 13.99 -2.05
C LYS A 528 -27.52 13.25 -0.93
N VAL A 529 -27.17 13.61 0.30
CA VAL A 529 -27.87 13.17 1.50
C VAL A 529 -28.77 14.31 1.97
N PHE A 530 -30.03 14.01 2.26
CA PHE A 530 -31.02 14.98 2.71
C PHE A 530 -32.00 14.33 3.70
N SER A 531 -32.79 15.17 4.36
CA SER A 531 -33.84 14.72 5.27
C SER A 531 -35.18 15.28 4.79
N LEU A 532 -36.25 14.51 4.92
CA LEU A 532 -37.60 14.91 4.53
C LEU A 532 -38.59 14.59 5.65
N GLY A 533 -39.00 15.61 6.41
CA GLY A 533 -39.81 15.42 7.61
C GLY A 533 -39.07 14.59 8.66
N ASP A 534 -39.72 13.54 9.15
CA ASP A 534 -39.15 12.62 10.13
C ASP A 534 -38.14 11.62 9.52
N LEU A 535 -38.09 11.52 8.19
CA LEU A 535 -37.14 10.65 7.49
C LEU A 535 -35.78 11.35 7.39
N GLN A 536 -34.84 10.91 8.22
CA GLN A 536 -33.46 11.40 8.21
C GLN A 536 -32.56 10.47 7.39
N GLY A 537 -31.55 11.04 6.73
CA GLY A 537 -30.52 10.26 6.03
C GLY A 537 -30.95 9.66 4.69
N LEU A 538 -31.95 10.25 4.02
CA LEU A 538 -32.30 9.91 2.64
C LEU A 538 -31.11 10.20 1.73
N SER A 539 -30.76 9.28 0.85
CA SER A 539 -29.68 9.51 -0.12
C SER A 539 -30.20 9.36 -1.54
N ALA A 540 -29.97 10.37 -2.39
CA ALA A 540 -30.18 10.27 -3.83
C ALA A 540 -28.84 10.32 -4.55
N SER A 541 -28.65 9.46 -5.54
CA SER A 541 -27.50 9.55 -6.42
C SER A 541 -27.86 9.38 -7.89
N VAL A 542 -27.11 10.07 -8.73
CA VAL A 542 -27.23 10.02 -10.18
C VAL A 542 -25.84 9.83 -10.76
N SER A 543 -25.69 8.82 -11.60
CA SER A 543 -24.44 8.46 -12.26
C SER A 543 -24.63 8.39 -13.77
N PHE A 544 -23.65 8.92 -14.50
CA PHE A 544 -23.56 8.87 -15.94
C PHE A 544 -22.28 8.12 -16.30
N ALA A 545 -22.41 7.01 -17.02
CA ALA A 545 -21.29 6.20 -17.47
C ALA A 545 -21.26 6.11 -18.99
N ARG A 546 -20.07 6.14 -19.58
CA ARG A 546 -19.82 5.78 -20.96
C ARG A 546 -18.61 4.88 -21.03
N ASN A 547 -18.82 3.65 -21.50
CA ASN A 547 -17.78 2.66 -21.73
C ASN A 547 -17.66 2.38 -23.22
N GLN A 548 -16.46 2.47 -23.75
CA GLN A 548 -16.14 2.14 -25.13
C GLN A 548 -14.85 1.33 -25.15
N TYR A 549 -14.95 0.12 -25.70
CA TYR A 549 -13.82 -0.78 -25.90
C TYR A 549 -13.57 -0.97 -27.40
N THR A 550 -12.31 -1.09 -27.80
CA THR A 550 -11.87 -1.31 -29.17
C THR A 550 -12.58 -2.55 -29.73
N GLY A 551 -13.39 -2.37 -30.77
CA GLY A 551 -14.17 -3.46 -31.39
C GLY A 551 -15.49 -3.82 -30.69
N GLY A 552 -15.79 -3.28 -29.50
CA GLY A 552 -16.99 -3.62 -28.70
C GLY A 552 -18.16 -2.62 -28.77
N GLY A 553 -18.00 -1.52 -29.53
CA GLY A 553 -18.97 -0.42 -29.62
C GLY A 553 -18.99 0.49 -28.38
N SER A 554 -19.91 1.47 -28.36
CA SER A 554 -20.09 2.38 -27.23
C SER A 554 -21.35 2.05 -26.43
N GLN A 555 -21.22 2.03 -25.11
CA GLN A 555 -22.31 1.82 -24.16
C GLN A 555 -22.39 3.05 -23.26
N ASN A 556 -23.50 3.78 -23.34
CA ASN A 556 -23.79 4.90 -22.45
C ASN A 556 -24.90 4.49 -21.51
N GLN A 557 -24.77 4.82 -20.23
CA GLN A 557 -25.71 4.47 -19.19
C GLN A 557 -25.97 5.66 -18.27
N VAL A 558 -27.22 5.81 -17.89
CA VAL A 558 -27.64 6.72 -16.83
C VAL A 558 -28.25 5.87 -15.74
N TYR A 559 -27.76 6.04 -14.52
CA TYR A 559 -28.26 5.37 -13.34
C TYR A 559 -28.71 6.42 -12.33
N ALA A 560 -29.89 6.25 -11.76
CA ALA A 560 -30.37 7.07 -10.66
C ALA A 560 -30.89 6.16 -9.56
N THR A 561 -30.57 6.44 -8.30
CA THR A 561 -31.10 5.71 -7.15
C THR A 561 -31.50 6.67 -6.05
N ILE A 562 -32.57 6.29 -5.35
CA ILE A 562 -32.98 6.90 -4.10
C ILE A 562 -32.99 5.79 -3.07
N SER A 563 -32.31 6.02 -1.96
CA SER A 563 -32.23 5.07 -0.86
C SER A 563 -32.77 5.71 0.42
N ILE A 564 -33.60 4.94 1.09
CA ILE A 564 -34.34 5.31 2.30
C ILE A 564 -33.88 4.37 3.41
N PRO A 565 -33.24 4.88 4.47
CA PRO A 565 -32.94 4.07 5.64
C PRO A 565 -34.24 3.67 6.33
N TRP A 566 -34.36 2.40 6.70
CA TRP A 566 -35.49 1.87 7.46
C TRP A 566 -35.00 1.41 8.84
N GLY A 567 -35.17 2.27 9.85
CA GLY A 567 -34.56 2.06 11.15
C GLY A 567 -33.04 2.16 11.09
N ASP A 568 -32.35 1.52 12.02
CA ASP A 568 -30.91 1.76 12.23
C ASP A 568 -30.00 0.89 11.35
N SER A 569 -30.52 -0.18 10.76
CA SER A 569 -29.70 -1.23 10.13
C SER A 569 -30.26 -1.77 8.81
N ARG A 570 -31.31 -1.16 8.25
CA ARG A 570 -31.89 -1.59 6.97
C ARG A 570 -32.01 -0.44 6.01
N GLN A 571 -32.03 -0.75 4.72
CA GLN A 571 -32.15 0.24 3.66
C GLN A 571 -33.05 -0.29 2.55
N VAL A 572 -33.98 0.54 2.08
CA VAL A 572 -34.75 0.31 0.86
C VAL A 572 -34.25 1.26 -0.19
N SER A 573 -33.85 0.77 -1.35
CA SER A 573 -33.46 1.60 -2.48
C SER A 573 -34.31 1.31 -3.71
N TYR A 574 -34.62 2.37 -4.45
CA TYR A 574 -35.24 2.31 -5.76
C TYR A 574 -34.30 2.92 -6.77
N SER A 575 -33.95 2.13 -7.78
CA SER A 575 -33.02 2.53 -8.82
C SER A 575 -33.64 2.41 -10.20
N VAL A 576 -33.27 3.33 -11.08
CA VAL A 576 -33.63 3.34 -12.49
C VAL A 576 -32.36 3.46 -13.30
N GLN A 577 -32.22 2.58 -14.28
CA GLN A 577 -31.11 2.59 -15.21
C GLN A 577 -31.61 2.61 -16.64
N LYS A 578 -31.01 3.46 -17.46
CA LYS A 578 -31.27 3.53 -18.89
C LYS A 578 -29.98 3.45 -19.68
N ASP A 579 -29.94 2.59 -20.70
CA ASP A 579 -28.81 2.50 -21.62
C ASP A 579 -29.13 3.10 -23.01
N ASN A 580 -28.10 3.28 -23.84
CA ASN A 580 -28.22 3.76 -25.21
C ASN A 580 -28.71 2.72 -26.22
N ARG A 581 -28.97 1.48 -25.80
CA ARG A 581 -29.52 0.41 -26.64
C ARG A 581 -31.04 0.27 -26.47
N GLY A 582 -31.65 1.10 -25.61
CA GLY A 582 -33.09 1.13 -25.36
C GLY A 582 -33.53 0.37 -24.10
N GLY A 583 -32.59 -0.24 -23.37
CA GLY A 583 -32.82 -0.86 -22.08
C GLY A 583 -33.26 0.16 -21.04
N LEU A 584 -34.40 -0.08 -20.40
CA LEU A 584 -34.84 0.62 -19.20
C LEU A 584 -35.09 -0.42 -18.12
N GLN A 585 -34.24 -0.42 -17.11
CA GLN A 585 -34.34 -1.31 -15.96
C GLN A 585 -34.74 -0.50 -14.72
N GLN A 586 -35.71 -1.00 -13.99
CA GLN A 586 -36.11 -0.45 -12.69
C GLN A 586 -35.93 -1.56 -11.65
N THR A 587 -35.28 -1.24 -10.55
CA THR A 587 -34.97 -2.24 -9.51
C THR A 587 -35.28 -1.65 -8.13
N VAL A 588 -36.05 -2.39 -7.34
CA VAL A 588 -36.24 -2.17 -5.90
C VAL A 588 -35.32 -3.12 -5.17
N ASN A 589 -34.54 -2.62 -4.22
CA ASN A 589 -33.62 -3.41 -3.41
C ASN A 589 -33.86 -3.16 -1.92
N TYR A 590 -33.82 -4.23 -1.14
CA TYR A 590 -33.85 -4.22 0.31
C TYR A 590 -32.55 -4.82 0.84
N SER A 591 -31.82 -4.06 1.66
CA SER A 591 -30.57 -4.50 2.28
C SER A 591 -30.71 -4.47 3.80
N ASP A 592 -30.17 -5.50 4.47
CA ASP A 592 -30.11 -5.60 5.93
C ASP A 592 -28.64 -5.74 6.38
N PHE A 593 -28.29 -4.93 7.36
CA PHE A 593 -26.97 -4.79 7.97
C PHE A 593 -27.03 -4.98 9.49
N HIS A 594 -28.07 -5.64 10.02
CA HIS A 594 -28.28 -5.79 11.46
C HIS A 594 -27.13 -6.56 12.13
N ASN A 595 -26.53 -7.52 11.41
CA ASN A 595 -25.34 -8.22 11.85
C ASN A 595 -24.10 -7.61 11.13
N PRO A 596 -23.12 -7.06 11.87
CA PRO A 596 -21.92 -6.48 11.26
C PRO A 596 -21.07 -7.49 10.48
N ASP A 597 -21.16 -8.78 10.83
CA ASP A 597 -20.40 -9.85 10.19
C ASP A 597 -21.17 -10.49 9.02
N THR A 598 -22.50 -10.28 8.92
CA THR A 598 -23.32 -10.90 7.88
C THR A 598 -24.32 -9.91 7.31
N THR A 599 -24.14 -9.55 6.05
CA THR A 599 -25.01 -8.64 5.32
C THR A 599 -25.71 -9.41 4.21
N TRP A 600 -26.95 -9.02 3.91
CA TRP A 600 -27.68 -9.61 2.80
C TRP A 600 -28.58 -8.58 2.14
N ASN A 601 -28.89 -8.81 0.87
CA ASN A 601 -29.84 -8.00 0.12
C ASN A 601 -30.70 -8.87 -0.78
N ILE A 602 -31.89 -8.36 -1.07
CA ILE A 602 -32.82 -8.91 -2.05
C ILE A 602 -33.26 -7.76 -2.95
N SER A 603 -33.23 -8.00 -4.25
CA SER A 603 -33.71 -7.06 -5.25
C SER A 603 -34.69 -7.70 -6.22
N ALA A 604 -35.70 -6.93 -6.61
CA ALA A 604 -36.63 -7.26 -7.66
C ALA A 604 -36.57 -6.16 -8.73
N GLY A 605 -36.46 -6.56 -9.98
CA GLY A 605 -36.34 -5.63 -11.10
C GLY A 605 -37.28 -5.95 -12.25
N HIS A 606 -37.50 -4.96 -13.10
CA HIS A 606 -38.24 -5.10 -14.34
C HIS A 606 -37.46 -4.41 -15.47
N ASN A 607 -37.25 -5.12 -16.58
CA ASN A 607 -36.57 -4.61 -17.76
C ASN A 607 -37.54 -4.50 -18.95
N ARG A 608 -37.68 -3.29 -19.49
CA ARG A 608 -38.64 -2.96 -20.54
C ARG A 608 -38.23 -3.46 -21.95
N TYR A 609 -36.94 -3.66 -22.21
CA TYR A 609 -36.46 -4.04 -23.55
C TYR A 609 -36.76 -5.51 -23.89
N ASP A 610 -36.72 -6.40 -22.88
CA ASP A 610 -36.95 -7.84 -23.05
C ASP A 610 -38.26 -8.32 -22.39
N THR A 611 -39.08 -7.40 -21.85
CA THR A 611 -40.31 -7.72 -21.08
C THR A 611 -40.08 -8.78 -19.99
N GLY A 612 -38.98 -8.66 -19.24
CA GLY A 612 -38.59 -9.61 -18.20
C GLY A 612 -38.62 -9.00 -16.80
N SER A 613 -39.15 -9.76 -15.83
CA SER A 613 -38.99 -9.47 -14.40
C SER A 613 -37.81 -10.29 -13.86
N SER A 614 -36.98 -9.67 -13.03
CA SER A 614 -35.84 -10.32 -12.38
C SER A 614 -35.99 -10.28 -10.86
N PHE A 615 -35.50 -11.33 -10.20
CA PHE A 615 -35.37 -11.40 -8.76
C PHE A 615 -33.96 -11.87 -8.46
N SER A 616 -33.26 -11.21 -7.55
CA SER A 616 -31.93 -11.60 -7.15
C SER A 616 -31.73 -11.36 -5.67
N GLY A 617 -30.88 -12.18 -5.05
CA GLY A 617 -30.46 -12.00 -3.67
C GLY A 617 -28.97 -12.23 -3.56
N SER A 618 -28.35 -11.62 -2.57
CA SER A 618 -26.98 -11.93 -2.20
C SER A 618 -26.82 -11.92 -0.69
N VAL A 619 -25.93 -12.78 -0.19
CA VAL A 619 -25.52 -12.82 1.22
C VAL A 619 -24.00 -12.84 1.28
N GLN A 620 -23.43 -12.04 2.17
CA GLN A 620 -22.01 -12.00 2.44
C GLN A 620 -21.77 -12.13 3.95
N SER A 621 -20.88 -13.04 4.33
CA SER A 621 -20.50 -13.27 5.71
C SER A 621 -18.98 -13.22 5.87
N ARG A 622 -18.51 -12.48 6.87
CA ARG A 622 -17.10 -12.41 7.29
C ARG A 622 -16.95 -13.15 8.61
N LEU A 623 -16.14 -14.19 8.58
CA LEU A 623 -15.84 -15.04 9.73
C LEU A 623 -14.36 -14.87 10.11
N PRO A 624 -13.95 -15.19 11.34
CA PRO A 624 -12.55 -15.09 11.75
C PRO A 624 -11.57 -15.88 10.88
N TRP A 625 -12.07 -16.92 10.19
CA TRP A 625 -11.31 -17.84 9.36
C TRP A 625 -11.51 -17.65 7.85
N GLY A 626 -12.32 -16.68 7.41
CA GLY A 626 -12.53 -16.44 5.98
C GLY A 626 -13.75 -15.58 5.66
N GLN A 627 -13.99 -15.37 4.36
CA GLN A 627 -15.18 -14.69 3.85
C GLN A 627 -15.92 -15.62 2.90
N ALA A 628 -17.25 -15.64 2.99
CA ALA A 628 -18.11 -16.39 2.10
C ALA A 628 -19.20 -15.47 1.56
N ALA A 629 -19.50 -15.57 0.28
CA ALA A 629 -20.60 -14.86 -0.35
C ALA A 629 -21.32 -15.76 -1.37
N ALA A 630 -22.64 -15.60 -1.46
CA ALA A 630 -23.50 -16.34 -2.39
C ALA A 630 -24.40 -15.37 -3.17
#